data_AF-A0A2D6EPJ5-F1
#
_entry.id   AF-A0A2D6EPJ5-F1
#
_cell.length_a   1.000
_cell.length_b   1.000
_cell.length_c   1.000
_cell.angle_alpha   90.00
_cell.angle_beta   90.00
_cell.angle_gamma   90.00
#
_symmetry.space_group_name_H-M   'P 1'
#
loop_
_entity.id
_entity.type
_entity.pdbx_description
1 polymer ?
#
loop_
_entity_poly.entity_id
_entity_poly.type
_entity_poly.pdbx_seq_one_letter_code
_entity_poly.pdbx_strand_id
1 'polypeptide(L)'
;MIADTTVNLFEPYQKKVFTITSDNGKEFTNHDRIAKELESGFYFAHPCHAWERGLNENTDGLIRQYFLKTMGFENIPNDQIQMMMNRVNDRPRQTLGFATPNYKFFNLKYNKAA
;
A
#
# COMPACT_ATOMS: atom_id res chain seq x y z
N MET A 1 3.53 -12.56 -11.87
CA MET A 1 4.67 -12.26 -10.96
C MET A 1 4.35 -10.97 -10.19
N ILE A 2 5.09 -10.63 -9.11
CA ILE A 2 4.85 -9.36 -8.36
C ILE A 2 4.84 -8.15 -9.29
N ALA A 3 5.76 -8.09 -10.27
CA ALA A 3 5.81 -7.00 -11.24
C ALA A 3 4.49 -6.82 -12.02
N ASP A 4 3.88 -7.90 -12.51
CA ASP A 4 2.61 -7.81 -13.25
C ASP A 4 1.48 -7.32 -12.33
N THR A 5 1.43 -7.85 -11.11
CA THR A 5 0.43 -7.43 -10.11
C THR A 5 0.60 -5.96 -9.76
N THR A 6 1.83 -5.49 -9.56
CA THR A 6 2.13 -4.09 -9.25
C THR A 6 1.73 -3.17 -10.38
N VAL A 7 2.07 -3.51 -11.63
CA VAL A 7 1.70 -2.69 -12.80
C VAL A 7 0.18 -2.64 -12.94
N ASN A 8 -0.50 -3.78 -12.96
CA ASN A 8 -1.96 -3.83 -13.11
C ASN A 8 -2.70 -3.09 -11.98
N LEU A 9 -2.16 -3.12 -10.76
CA LEU A 9 -2.75 -2.42 -9.62
C LEU A 9 -2.63 -0.90 -9.75
N PHE A 10 -1.50 -0.40 -10.26
CA PHE A 10 -1.21 1.03 -10.31
C PHE A 10 -1.51 1.69 -11.66
N GLU A 11 -1.70 0.92 -12.73
CA GLU A 11 -2.04 1.44 -14.07
C GLU A 11 -3.23 2.43 -14.05
N PRO A 12 -4.35 2.18 -13.35
CA PRO A 12 -5.45 3.15 -13.26
C PRO A 12 -5.07 4.48 -12.57
N TYR A 13 -3.97 4.48 -11.83
CA TYR A 13 -3.50 5.59 -11.01
C TYR A 13 -2.14 6.13 -11.44
N GLN A 14 -1.64 5.74 -12.62
CA GLN A 14 -0.29 6.06 -13.11
C GLN A 14 0.07 7.55 -12.92
N LYS A 15 -0.85 8.46 -13.26
CA LYS A 15 -0.66 9.93 -13.13
C LYS A 15 -0.48 10.44 -11.69
N LYS A 16 -0.77 9.61 -10.69
CA LYS A 16 -0.61 9.91 -9.25
C LYS A 16 0.54 9.12 -8.61
N VAL A 17 1.16 8.19 -9.34
CA VAL A 17 2.27 7.35 -8.86
C VAL A 17 3.56 7.89 -9.48
N PHE A 18 4.19 8.83 -8.80
CA PHE A 18 5.43 9.47 -9.29
C PHE A 18 6.68 8.63 -8.99
N THR A 19 6.68 7.97 -7.83
CA THR A 19 7.80 7.16 -7.35
C THR A 19 7.29 5.98 -6.52
N ILE A 20 8.01 4.86 -6.58
CA ILE A 20 7.80 3.69 -5.73
C ILE A 20 9.09 3.43 -4.95
N THR A 21 8.99 3.14 -3.65
CA THR A 21 10.14 2.76 -2.82
C THR A 21 9.87 1.42 -2.16
N SER A 22 10.73 0.43 -2.36
CA SER A 22 10.63 -0.90 -1.71
C SER A 22 11.85 -1.22 -0.83
N ASP A 23 11.80 -2.36 -0.14
CA ASP A 23 13.02 -2.97 0.40
C ASP A 23 13.75 -3.76 -0.69
N ASN A 24 14.90 -4.33 -0.34
CA ASN A 24 15.73 -5.16 -1.21
C ASN A 24 15.21 -6.61 -1.34
N GLY A 25 13.89 -6.82 -1.23
CA GLY A 25 13.24 -8.11 -1.45
C GLY A 25 13.43 -8.62 -2.89
N LYS A 26 13.65 -9.94 -3.05
CA LYS A 26 13.93 -10.55 -4.36
C LYS A 26 12.71 -10.49 -5.30
N GLU A 27 11.52 -10.37 -4.75
CA GLU A 27 10.28 -10.16 -5.50
C GLU A 27 10.33 -8.87 -6.35
N PHE A 28 11.16 -7.90 -5.98
CA PHE A 28 11.35 -6.63 -6.68
C PHE A 28 12.54 -6.62 -7.66
N THR A 29 13.08 -7.80 -8.01
CA THR A 29 14.18 -7.90 -9.01
C THR A 29 13.80 -7.23 -10.34
N ASN A 30 12.52 -7.28 -10.73
CA ASN A 30 12.01 -6.67 -11.97
C ASN A 30 11.57 -5.19 -11.81
N HIS A 31 12.12 -4.45 -10.84
CA HIS A 31 11.78 -3.04 -10.58
C HIS A 31 11.93 -2.13 -11.80
N ASP A 32 12.94 -2.32 -12.65
CA ASP A 32 13.14 -1.53 -13.88
C ASP A 32 11.94 -1.63 -14.83
N ARG A 33 11.34 -2.82 -14.94
CA ARG A 33 10.14 -3.05 -15.74
C ARG A 33 8.94 -2.30 -15.15
N ILE A 34 8.77 -2.36 -13.83
CA ILE A 34 7.69 -1.65 -13.12
C ILE A 34 7.84 -0.14 -13.34
N ALA A 35 9.05 0.39 -13.15
CA ALA A 35 9.36 1.81 -13.35
C ALA A 35 9.00 2.28 -14.78
N LYS A 36 9.40 1.48 -15.78
CA LYS A 36 9.13 1.76 -17.19
C LYS A 36 7.65 1.73 -17.53
N GLU A 37 6.93 0.67 -17.13
CA GLU A 37 5.51 0.51 -17.47
C GLU A 37 4.62 1.54 -16.74
N LEU A 38 5.00 1.96 -15.53
CA LEU A 38 4.26 2.98 -14.78
C LEU A 38 4.76 4.41 -15.00
N GLU A 39 5.79 4.63 -15.82
CA GLU A 39 6.44 5.94 -16.00
C GLU A 39 6.80 6.61 -14.65
N SER A 40 7.24 5.80 -13.69
CA SER A 40 7.49 6.17 -12.30
C SER A 40 8.94 5.90 -11.92
N GLY A 41 9.52 6.72 -11.04
CA GLY A 41 10.79 6.37 -10.39
C GLY A 41 10.63 5.13 -9.51
N PHE A 42 11.67 4.30 -9.39
CA PHE A 42 11.69 3.19 -8.45
C PHE A 42 12.99 3.23 -7.64
N TYR A 43 12.86 3.16 -6.31
CA TYR A 43 13.97 3.29 -5.38
C TYR A 43 13.95 2.15 -4.36
N PHE A 44 15.10 1.92 -3.75
CA PHE A 44 15.27 0.96 -2.66
C PHE A 44 15.67 1.68 -1.39
N ALA A 45 15.10 1.27 -0.26
CA ALA A 45 15.63 1.64 1.05
C ALA A 45 17.02 1.03 1.24
N HIS A 46 17.86 1.70 2.02
CA HIS A 46 19.20 1.20 2.32
C HIS A 46 19.12 -0.15 3.06
N PRO A 47 20.09 -1.07 2.85
CA PRO A 47 20.08 -2.38 3.51
C PRO A 47 20.02 -2.28 5.03
N CYS A 48 19.08 -2.98 5.67
CA CYS A 48 18.84 -2.95 7.12
C CYS A 48 18.30 -1.61 7.69
N HIS A 49 17.85 -0.68 6.83
CA HIS A 49 17.29 0.61 7.24
C HIS A 49 15.75 0.64 7.17
N ALA A 50 15.08 -0.25 7.91
CA ALA A 50 13.62 -0.39 7.86
C ALA A 50 12.86 0.92 8.20
N TRP A 51 13.48 1.82 8.98
CA TRP A 51 12.91 3.12 9.35
C TRP A 51 12.72 4.08 8.17
N GLU A 52 13.44 3.90 7.06
CA GLU A 52 13.22 4.66 5.82
C GLU A 52 11.85 4.35 5.19
N ARG A 53 11.20 3.28 5.65
CA ARG A 53 9.84 2.88 5.28
C ARG A 53 8.92 2.80 6.49
N GLY A 54 9.07 3.71 7.47
CA GLY A 54 8.29 3.67 8.71
C GLY A 54 6.76 3.62 8.51
N LEU A 55 6.25 4.15 7.39
CA LEU A 55 4.83 4.04 7.03
C LEU A 55 4.40 2.60 6.70
N ASN A 56 5.27 1.81 6.06
CA ASN A 56 4.97 0.41 5.73
C ASN A 56 4.82 -0.40 7.02
N GLU A 57 5.79 -0.27 7.94
CA GLU A 57 5.75 -0.95 9.25
C GLU A 57 4.53 -0.54 10.08
N ASN A 58 4.16 0.75 10.07
CA ASN A 58 2.94 1.22 10.72
C ASN A 58 1.69 0.58 10.11
N THR A 59 1.62 0.51 8.78
CA THR A 59 0.47 -0.03 8.05
C THR A 59 0.36 -1.54 8.25
N ASP A 60 1.47 -2.27 8.22
CA ASP A 60 1.51 -3.71 8.52
C ASP A 60 1.02 -3.99 9.94
N GLY A 61 1.42 -3.18 10.92
CA GLY A 61 0.92 -3.27 12.29
C GLY A 61 -0.61 -3.12 12.38
N LEU A 62 -1.23 -2.31 11.51
CA LEU A 62 -2.69 -2.16 11.45
C LEU A 62 -3.36 -3.35 10.80
N ILE A 63 -2.78 -3.89 9.73
CA ILE A 63 -3.27 -5.12 9.07
C ILE A 63 -3.23 -6.29 10.07
N ARG A 64 -2.18 -6.37 10.90
CA ARG A 64 -2.02 -7.41 11.93
C ARG A 64 -3.01 -7.32 13.09
N GLN A 65 -3.81 -6.26 13.20
CA GLN A 65 -4.96 -6.22 14.12
C GLN A 65 -6.12 -7.12 13.64
N TYR A 66 -6.13 -7.48 12.34
CA TYR A 66 -7.16 -8.31 11.72
C TYR A 66 -6.69 -9.74 11.48
N PHE A 67 -5.41 -9.92 11.14
CA PHE A 67 -4.85 -11.22 10.77
C PHE A 67 -3.60 -11.52 11.60
N LEU A 68 -3.62 -12.64 12.31
CA LEU A 68 -2.49 -13.08 13.13
C LEU A 68 -1.22 -13.23 12.27
N LYS A 69 -0.06 -12.97 12.87
CA LYS A 69 1.23 -13.05 12.14
C LYS A 69 1.49 -14.43 11.54
N THR A 70 1.07 -15.48 12.24
CA THR A 70 1.25 -16.89 11.87
C THR A 70 0.17 -17.40 10.91
N MET A 71 -0.86 -16.61 10.63
CA MET A 71 -1.92 -16.99 9.69
C MET A 71 -1.46 -16.65 8.28
N GLY A 72 -1.47 -17.65 7.40
CA GLY A 72 -1.32 -17.44 5.96
C GLY A 72 -2.54 -16.72 5.37
N PHE A 73 -2.34 -15.97 4.30
CA PHE A 73 -3.40 -15.21 3.63
C PHE A 73 -4.20 -16.06 2.64
N GLU A 74 -3.74 -17.26 2.31
CA GLU A 74 -4.30 -18.13 1.27
C GLU A 74 -5.74 -18.57 1.50
N ASN A 75 -6.16 -18.70 2.77
CA ASN A 75 -7.50 -19.16 3.14
C ASN A 75 -8.39 -18.02 3.66
N ILE A 76 -7.95 -16.77 3.53
CA ILE A 76 -8.72 -15.62 3.99
C ILE A 76 -9.72 -15.25 2.89
N PRO A 77 -11.04 -15.26 3.19
CA PRO A 77 -12.05 -14.84 2.23
C PRO A 77 -11.81 -13.41 1.72
N ASN A 78 -12.02 -13.18 0.43
CA ASN A 78 -11.79 -11.89 -0.22
C ASN A 78 -12.64 -10.76 0.40
N ASP A 79 -13.85 -11.06 0.89
CA ASP A 79 -14.71 -10.10 1.58
C ASP A 79 -14.11 -9.64 2.92
N GLN A 80 -13.42 -10.53 3.65
CA GLN A 80 -12.68 -10.16 4.85
C GLN A 80 -11.46 -9.29 4.53
N ILE A 81 -10.73 -9.61 3.46
CA ILE A 81 -9.63 -8.78 2.96
C ILE A 81 -10.16 -7.38 2.60
N GLN A 82 -11.26 -7.32 1.86
CA GLN A 82 -11.88 -6.05 1.47
C GLN A 82 -12.37 -5.25 2.67
N MET A 83 -13.01 -5.90 3.65
CA MET A 83 -13.45 -5.25 4.89
C MET A 83 -12.26 -4.63 5.63
N MET A 84 -11.16 -5.39 5.77
CA MET A 84 -9.93 -4.90 6.40
C MET A 84 -9.35 -3.70 5.62
N MET A 85 -9.23 -3.80 4.30
CA MET A 85 -8.71 -2.72 3.46
C MET A 85 -9.54 -1.44 3.62
N ASN A 86 -10.87 -1.55 3.59
CA ASN A 86 -11.76 -0.42 3.80
C ASN A 86 -11.52 0.21 5.17
N ARG A 87 -11.48 -0.59 6.25
CA ARG A 87 -11.23 -0.06 7.60
C ARG A 87 -9.87 0.62 7.74
N VAL A 88 -8.81 0.09 7.12
CA VAL A 88 -7.47 0.69 7.19
C VAL A 88 -7.39 2.00 6.39
N ASN A 89 -8.02 2.04 5.21
CA ASN A 89 -8.00 3.19 4.30
C ASN A 89 -9.05 4.27 4.62
N ASP A 90 -10.07 3.94 5.42
CA ASP A 90 -11.04 4.87 5.99
C ASP A 90 -10.68 5.30 7.42
N ARG A 91 -9.54 4.84 7.96
CA ARG A 91 -9.06 5.28 9.28
C ARG A 91 -8.46 6.69 9.20
N PRO A 92 -8.97 7.67 9.96
CA PRO A 92 -8.37 9.00 10.08
C PRO A 92 -6.88 8.95 10.46
N ARG A 93 -6.05 9.77 9.81
CA ARG A 93 -4.61 9.86 10.10
C ARG A 93 -4.27 11.25 10.60
N GLN A 94 -3.59 11.35 11.74
CA GLN A 94 -3.14 12.63 12.29
C GLN A 94 -2.22 13.37 11.30
N THR A 95 -1.35 12.65 10.59
CA THR A 95 -0.46 13.19 9.53
C THR A 95 -1.21 13.80 8.34
N LEU A 96 -2.51 13.48 8.18
CA LEU A 96 -3.37 14.02 7.13
C LEU A 96 -4.39 15.04 7.68
N GLY A 97 -4.17 15.56 8.90
CA GLY A 97 -5.13 16.44 9.57
C GLY A 97 -6.43 15.73 9.95
N PHE A 98 -6.33 14.46 10.36
CA PHE A 98 -7.46 13.56 10.64
C PHE A 98 -8.38 13.26 9.45
N ALA A 99 -7.95 13.53 8.22
CA ALA A 99 -8.59 12.98 7.04
C ALA A 99 -8.22 11.50 6.83
N THR A 100 -9.02 10.78 6.03
CA THR A 100 -8.74 9.39 5.65
C THR A 100 -7.84 9.32 4.42
N PRO A 101 -7.01 8.26 4.27
CA PRO A 101 -6.28 8.00 3.04
C PRO A 101 -7.16 8.00 1.79
N ASN A 102 -8.33 7.32 1.86
CA ASN A 102 -9.29 7.29 0.76
C ASN A 102 -9.77 8.69 0.36
N TYR A 103 -10.12 9.53 1.34
CA TYR A 103 -10.51 10.92 1.09
C TYR A 103 -9.40 11.69 0.38
N LYS A 104 -8.16 11.61 0.88
CA LYS A 104 -7.04 12.38 0.31
C LYS A 104 -6.62 11.89 -1.08
N PHE A 105 -6.59 10.58 -1.30
CA PHE A 105 -6.10 10.01 -2.55
C PHE A 105 -7.12 10.06 -3.68
N PHE A 106 -8.37 9.68 -3.39
CA PHE A 106 -9.44 9.62 -4.38
C PHE A 106 -10.29 10.89 -4.45
N ASN A 107 -10.08 11.84 -3.53
CA ASN A 107 -10.90 13.04 -3.39
C ASN A 107 -12.40 12.70 -3.21
N LEU A 108 -12.68 11.60 -2.51
CA LEU A 108 -14.05 11.18 -2.21
C LEU A 108 -14.69 12.20 -1.27
N LYS A 109 -15.98 12.53 -1.45
CA LYS A 109 -16.68 13.37 -0.47
C LYS A 109 -16.82 12.58 0.84
N TYR A 110 -16.48 13.23 1.96
CA TYR A 110 -16.66 12.63 3.28
C TYR A 110 -18.16 12.49 3.55
N ASN A 111 -18.70 11.28 3.50
CA ASN A 111 -19.99 10.99 4.10
C ASN A 111 -19.75 10.89 5.60
N LYS A 112 -20.02 11.99 6.31
CA LYS A 112 -20.07 11.97 7.78
C LYS A 112 -21.16 10.95 8.14
N ALA A 113 -20.76 9.79 8.66
CA ALA A 113 -21.71 8.92 9.34
C ALA A 113 -22.30 9.76 10.48
N ALA A 114 -23.62 9.91 10.46
CA ALA A 114 -24.39 10.66 11.45
C ALA A 114 -24.21 10.08 12.86
#